data_AF-A0A382FA41-F1
#
_entry.id   AF-A0A382FA41-F1
#
_cell.length_a   1.000
_cell.length_b   1.000
_cell.length_c   1.000
_cell.angle_alpha   90.00
_cell.angle_beta   90.00
_cell.angle_gamma   90.00
#
_symmetry.space_group_name_H-M   'P 1'
#
loop_
_entity.id
_entity.type
_entity.pdbx_description
1 polymer ?
#
loop_
_entity_poly.entity_id
_entity_poly.type
_entity_poly.pdbx_seq_one_letter_code
_entity_poly.pdbx_strand_id
1 'polypeptide(L)' 'MVDVVLLTQENGSTMLCRGGEDAVRNAWDKWPIVKAEMTGEKQLLQWIYIDEEDQPYIPSTHM' A
#
# COMPACT_ATOMS: atom_id res chain seq x y z
N MET A 1 -5.73 -11.54 -1.10
CA MET A 1 -5.79 -10.28 -1.89
C MET A 1 -6.43 -9.24 -1.01
N VAL A 2 -5.94 -8.00 -1.04
CA VAL A 2 -6.53 -6.87 -0.32
C VAL A 2 -6.97 -5.81 -1.30
N ASP A 3 -8.02 -5.09 -0.93
CA ASP A 3 -8.46 -3.93 -1.68
C ASP A 3 -7.48 -2.77 -1.50
N VAL A 4 -7.27 -2.05 -2.60
CA VAL A 4 -6.49 -0.82 -2.62
C VAL A 4 -7.45 0.36 -2.53
N VAL A 5 -7.12 1.30 -1.65
CA VAL A 5 -7.87 2.53 -1.45
C VAL A 5 -6.96 3.72 -1.68
N LEU A 6 -7.51 4.74 -2.33
CA LEU A 6 -6.86 6.03 -2.51
C LEU A 6 -7.34 6.98 -1.41
N LEU A 7 -6.42 7.52 -0.63
CA LEU A 7 -6.70 8.50 0.41
C LEU A 7 -6.17 9.85 -0.03
N THR A 8 -6.96 10.90 0.20
CA THR A 8 -6.57 12.29 -0.04
C THR A 8 -6.50 13.04 1.28
N GLN A 9 -5.39 13.74 1.51
CA GLN A 9 -5.15 14.56 2.68
C GLN A 9 -5.64 16.01 2.48
N GLU A 10 -5.83 16.76 3.57
CA GLU A 10 -6.17 18.18 3.53
C GLU A 10 -5.20 19.03 2.69
N ASN A 11 -3.92 18.66 2.65
CA ASN A 11 -2.91 19.35 1.86
C ASN A 11 -2.98 19.05 0.34
N GLY A 12 -3.95 18.24 -0.09
CA GLY A 12 -4.12 17.81 -1.48
C GLY A 12 -3.25 16.63 -1.91
N SER A 13 -2.37 16.13 -1.03
CA SER A 13 -1.56 14.93 -1.30
C SER A 13 -2.42 13.68 -1.27
N THR A 14 -2.04 12.70 -2.09
CA THR A 14 -2.72 11.41 -2.17
C THR A 14 -1.81 10.27 -1.78
N MET A 15 -2.38 9.24 -1.17
CA MET A 15 -1.70 8.03 -0.74
C MET A 15 -2.51 6.80 -1.16
N LEU A 16 -1.83 5.82 -1.75
CA LEU A 16 -2.41 4.51 -2.00
C LEU A 16 -2.17 3.61 -0.79
N CYS A 17 -3.25 3.18 -0.16
CA CYS A 17 -3.21 2.26 0.97
C CYS A 17 -3.73 0.88 0.56
N ARG A 18 -3.01 -0.16 0.96
CA ARG A 18 -3.39 -1.56 0.74
C ARG A 18 -3.96 -2.10 2.04
N GLY A 19 -5.18 -2.64 2.00
CA GLY A 19 -5.86 -3.16 3.20
C GLY A 19 -7.33 -2.80 3.33
N GLY A 20 -7.94 -2.20 2.29
CA GLY A 20 -9.37 -1.89 2.28
C GLY A 20 -9.79 -0.96 3.43
N GLU A 21 -10.95 -1.25 4.01
CA GLU A 21 -11.57 -0.42 5.06
C GLU A 21 -10.71 -0.27 6.32
N ASP A 22 -9.99 -1.31 6.71
CA ASP A 22 -9.12 -1.28 7.89
C ASP A 22 -7.96 -0.27 7.71
N ALA A 23 -7.40 -0.25 6.50
CA ALA A 23 -6.36 0.71 6.14
C ALA A 23 -6.89 2.16 6.13
N VAL A 24 -8.14 2.39 5.69
CA VAL A 24 -8.79 3.71 5.78
C VAL A 24 -8.90 4.14 7.24
N ARG A 25 -9.40 3.26 8.11
CA ARG A 25 -9.63 3.55 9.53
C ARG A 25 -8.33 3.89 10.26
N ASN A 26 -7.28 3.10 10.00
CA ASN A 26 -5.96 3.31 10.57
C ASN A 26 -5.32 4.62 10.07
N ALA A 27 -5.50 4.94 8.79
CA ALA A 27 -5.00 6.19 8.23
C ALA A 27 -5.75 7.42 8.75
N TRP A 28 -7.05 7.31 9.01
CA TRP A 28 -7.87 8.40 9.54
C TRP A 28 -7.44 8.84 10.95
N ASP A 29 -6.96 7.90 11.76
CA ASP A 29 -6.44 8.19 13.10
C ASP A 29 -5.06 8.87 13.06
N LYS A 30 -4.28 8.62 12.00
CA LYS A 30 -2.87 9.05 11.88
C LYS A 30 -2.67 10.31 11.04
N TRP A 31 -3.53 10.56 10.07
CA TRP A 31 -3.36 11.60 9.07
C TRP A 31 -4.65 12.40 8.87
N PRO A 32 -4.55 13.69 8.48
CA PRO A 32 -5.72 14.52 8.18
C PRO A 32 -6.32 14.14 6.81
N ILE A 33 -6.97 12.98 6.76
CA ILE A 33 -7.64 12.45 5.56
C ILE A 33 -8.99 13.15 5.39
N VAL A 34 -9.27 13.65 4.18
CA VAL A 34 -10.55 14.30 3.82
C VAL A 34 -11.39 13.47 2.86
N LYS A 35 -10.77 12.53 2.14
CA LYS A 35 -11.44 11.71 1.15
C LYS A 35 -10.80 10.32 1.11
N ALA A 36 -11.64 9.29 1.01
CA ALA A 36 -11.22 7.93 0.76
C ALA A 36 -12.03 7.38 -0.43
N GLU A 37 -11.34 6.79 -1.40
CA GLU A 37 -11.93 6.25 -2.62
C GLU A 37 -11.47 4.80 -2.82
N MET A 38 -12.40 3.91 -3.13
CA MET A 38 -12.07 2.54 -3.54
C MET A 38 -11.61 2.56 -4.99
N THR A 39 -10.40 2.08 -5.27
CA THR A 39 -9.88 2.05 -6.64
C THR A 39 -10.44 0.85 -7.43
N GLY A 40 -11.06 -0.12 -6.76
CA GLY A 40 -11.52 -1.37 -7.35
C GLY A 40 -10.38 -2.36 -7.66
N GLU A 41 -9.14 -1.95 -7.42
CA GLU A 41 -7.97 -2.80 -7.58
C GLU A 41 -7.80 -3.71 -6.36
N LYS A 42 -7.49 -4.97 -6.64
CA LYS A 42 -7.14 -5.97 -5.62
C LYS A 42 -5.70 -6.38 -5.82
N GLN A 43 -4.88 -6.21 -4.79
CA GLN A 43 -3.48 -6.60 -4.83
C GLN A 43 -3.19 -7.76 -3.88
N LEU A 44 -2.20 -8.57 -4.25
CA LEU A 44 -1.64 -9.57 -3.36
C LEU A 44 -0.66 -8.86 -2.42
N LEU A 45 -0.94 -8.89 -1.11
CA LEU A 45 0.04 -8.53 -0.09
C LEU A 45 0.98 -9.72 0.06
N GLN A 46 2.18 -9.60 -0.51
CA GLN A 46 3.24 -10.56 -0.32
C GLN A 46 4.21 -10.02 0.73
N TRP A 47 4.38 -10.77 1.81
CA TRP A 47 5.44 -10.51 2.77
C TRP A 47 6.73 -11.04 2.18
N ILE A 48 7.68 -10.14 1.94
CA ILE A 48 9.06 -10.53 1.64
C ILE A 48 9.72 -10.66 2.99
N TYR A 49 10.00 -11.90 3.41
CA TYR A 49 10.90 -12.13 4.54
C TYR A 49 12.30 -11.75 4.05
N ILE A 50 12.81 -10.63 4.54
CA ILE A 50 14.25 -10.35 4.49
C ILE A 50 14.83 -11.24 5.58
N ASP A 51 15.14 -12.47 5.19
CA ASP A 51 16.09 -13.27 5.96
C ASP A 51 17.41 -12.48 5.95
N GLU A 52 18.01 -12.24 7.11
CA GLU A 52 19.22 -11.42 7.26
C GLU A 52 20.47 -12.05 6.61
N GLU A 53 20.30 -13.10 5.81
CA GLU A 53 21.33 -13.62 4.92
C GLU A 53 21.26 -12.90 3.57
N ASP A 54 22.20 -11.98 3.37
CA ASP A 54 22.59 -11.31 2.13
C ASP A 54 22.45 -12.23 0.90
N GLN A 55 21.26 -12.29 0.30
CA GLN A 55 21.09 -12.88 -1.01
C GLN A 55 21.46 -11.81 -2.03
N PRO A 56 22.59 -11.94 -2.76
CA PRO A 56 22.97 -10.95 -3.76
C PRO A 56 21.85 -10.86 -4.78
N TYR A 57 21.32 -9.65 -4.97
CA TYR A 57 20.37 -9.34 -6.04
C TYR A 57 20.99 -9.77 -7.37
N ILE A 58 20.52 -10.89 -7.92
CA ILE A 58 20.75 -11.28 -9.30
C ILE A 58 19.66 -10.63 -10.16
N PRO A 59 19.97 -9.59 -10.95
CA PRO A 59 19.00 -9.09 -11.92
C PRO A 59 18.74 -10.21 -12.93
N SER A 60 17.54 -10.79 -12.91
CA SER A 60 17.05 -11.56 -14.06
C SER A 60 16.83 -10.59 -15.21
N THR A 61 17.90 -10.32 -15.96
CA THR A 61 17.79 -9.83 -17.33
C THR A 61 17.05 -10.91 -18.10
N HIS A 62 15.75 -10.70 -18.34
CA HIS A 62 15.04 -11.46 -19.35
C HIS A 62 15.59 -10.98 -20.71
N MET A 63 16.44 -11.82 -21.33
CA MET A 63 16.79 -11.70 -22.75
C MET A 63 15.63 -12.15 -23.63
#